data_AF-A0A432DS32-F1
#
_entry.id   AF-A0A432DS32-F1
#
_cell.length_a   1.000
_cell.length_b   1.000
_cell.length_c   1.000
_cell.angle_alpha   90.00
_cell.angle_beta   90.00
_cell.angle_gamma   90.00
#
_symmetry.space_group_name_H-M   'P 1'
#
loop_
_entity.id
_entity.type
_entity.pdbx_description
1 polymer ?
#
loop_
_entity_poly.entity_id
_entity_poly.type
_entity_poly.pdbx_seq_one_letter_code
_entity_poly.pdbx_strand_id
1 'polypeptide(L)'
;MILIELTGQKEIFIPRNAVEDQNKLVKFGHGNKLAFNPGKMSSGYGVIISIEKGDHKNELKYETSVRWLKSENNLHYFEIDRTSKLYLNEEEVNEIADMLAYRTSQVLYPLQISVDQKGKFNAVENIDIFKKDGLR
;
A
#
# COMPACT_ATOMS: atom_id res chain seq x y z
N MET A 1 1.00 -46.02 -7.15
CA MET A 1 0.39 -45.35 -8.32
C MET A 1 -0.99 -44.90 -7.89
N ILE A 2 -1.16 -43.61 -7.57
CA ILE A 2 -2.45 -43.09 -7.09
C ILE A 2 -3.06 -42.31 -8.25
N LEU A 3 -4.14 -42.86 -8.81
CA LEU A 3 -4.97 -42.20 -9.81
C LEU A 3 -5.95 -41.32 -9.04
N ILE A 4 -5.88 -40.00 -9.22
CA ILE A 4 -6.89 -39.08 -8.72
C ILE A 4 -7.89 -38.91 -9.86
N GLU A 5 -9.05 -39.53 -9.74
CA GLU A 5 -10.17 -39.29 -10.66
C GLU A 5 -10.77 -37.91 -10.36
N LEU A 6 -10.61 -36.98 -11.29
CA LEU A 6 -11.26 -35.66 -11.25
C LEU A 6 -12.75 -35.83 -11.63
N THR A 7 -13.54 -36.43 -10.76
CA THR A 7 -14.99 -36.54 -10.94
C THR A 7 -15.67 -35.21 -10.57
N GLY A 8 -15.79 -34.32 -11.56
CA GLY A 8 -16.66 -33.14 -11.49
C GLY A 8 -15.95 -31.86 -11.87
N GLN A 9 -15.97 -31.49 -13.17
CA GLN A 9 -15.78 -30.09 -13.55
C GLN A 9 -16.97 -29.29 -13.03
N LYS A 10 -16.74 -28.47 -12.01
CA LYS A 10 -17.70 -27.45 -11.59
C LYS A 10 -17.67 -26.35 -12.65
N GLU A 11 -18.62 -26.35 -13.57
CA GLU A 11 -18.76 -25.27 -14.55
C GLU A 11 -19.07 -23.97 -13.80
N ILE A 12 -18.20 -22.96 -13.99
CA ILE A 12 -18.43 -21.61 -13.46
C ILE A 12 -19.44 -20.95 -14.39
N PHE A 13 -20.72 -20.96 -14.00
CA PHE A 13 -21.77 -20.27 -14.73
C PHE A 13 -21.67 -18.77 -14.45
N ILE A 14 -21.13 -18.01 -15.39
CA ILE A 14 -21.17 -16.53 -15.35
C ILE A 14 -22.46 -16.11 -16.05
N PRO A 15 -23.48 -15.61 -15.33
CA PRO A 15 -24.72 -15.17 -15.97
C PRO A 15 -24.42 -14.06 -16.96
N ARG A 16 -24.90 -14.23 -18.20
CA ARG A 16 -24.74 -13.29 -19.32
C ARG A 16 -25.64 -12.05 -19.19
N ASN A 17 -26.16 -11.78 -18.00
CA ASN A 17 -27.13 -10.75 -17.76
C ASN A 17 -26.39 -9.51 -17.27
N ALA A 18 -26.41 -8.51 -18.17
CA ALA A 18 -25.96 -7.13 -18.05
C ALA A 18 -25.60 -6.69 -16.63
N VAL A 19 -24.34 -6.29 -16.45
CA VAL A 19 -23.92 -5.56 -15.26
C VAL A 19 -24.85 -4.34 -15.11
N GLU A 20 -25.59 -4.29 -14.00
CA GLU A 20 -26.56 -3.24 -13.67
C GLU A 20 -25.97 -1.83 -13.73
N ASP A 21 -24.65 -1.73 -13.52
CA ASP A 21 -23.89 -0.50 -13.61
C ASP A 21 -22.62 -0.70 -14.44
N GLN A 22 -22.64 -0.26 -15.70
CA GLN A 22 -21.49 -0.35 -16.60
C GLN A 22 -20.26 0.40 -16.05
N ASN A 23 -20.41 1.32 -15.09
CA ASN A 23 -19.29 1.99 -14.44
C ASN A 23 -18.55 1.12 -13.42
N LYS A 24 -19.14 -0.01 -12.99
CA LYS A 24 -18.48 -1.02 -12.12
C LYS A 24 -17.75 -2.10 -12.90
N LEU A 25 -17.81 -2.09 -14.23
CA LEU A 25 -17.10 -3.05 -15.06
C LEU A 25 -15.59 -2.84 -14.95
N VAL A 26 -14.88 -3.90 -14.54
CA VAL A 26 -13.42 -3.95 -14.56
C VAL A 26 -12.96 -3.82 -16.01
N LYS A 27 -12.23 -2.76 -16.33
CA LYS A 27 -11.68 -2.55 -17.67
C LYS A 27 -10.47 -3.46 -17.85
N PHE A 28 -10.61 -4.47 -18.71
CA PHE A 28 -9.49 -5.31 -19.12
C PHE A 28 -8.60 -4.58 -20.13
N GLY A 29 -7.29 -4.80 -20.02
CA GLY A 29 -6.32 -4.39 -21.02
C GLY A 29 -6.25 -5.38 -22.20
N HIS A 30 -5.35 -5.10 -23.14
CA HIS A 30 -5.16 -5.95 -24.32
C HIS A 30 -4.86 -7.42 -23.94
N GLY A 31 -5.53 -8.35 -24.61
CA GLY A 31 -5.40 -9.79 -24.35
C GLY A 31 -6.05 -10.28 -23.06
N ASN A 32 -7.15 -9.64 -22.63
CA ASN A 32 -7.92 -9.99 -21.42
C ASN A 32 -7.08 -9.94 -20.12
N LYS A 33 -6.06 -9.06 -20.08
CA LYS A 33 -5.23 -8.88 -18.89
C LYS A 33 -5.90 -7.90 -17.92
N LEU A 34 -5.77 -8.17 -16.62
CA LEU A 34 -6.11 -7.17 -15.60
C LEU A 34 -5.13 -6.01 -15.73
N ALA A 35 -5.62 -4.87 -16.20
CA ALA A 35 -4.83 -3.66 -16.31
C ALA A 35 -4.85 -2.94 -14.96
N PHE A 36 -3.67 -2.74 -14.36
CA PHE A 36 -3.55 -1.89 -13.18
C PHE A 36 -3.76 -0.44 -13.63
N ASN A 37 -4.89 0.15 -13.24
CA ASN A 37 -5.22 1.53 -13.58
C ASN A 37 -5.54 2.31 -12.29
N PRO A 38 -4.53 2.88 -11.62
CA PRO A 38 -4.70 3.55 -10.34
C PRO A 38 -5.23 4.99 -10.45
N GLY A 39 -5.67 5.42 -11.63
CA GLY A 39 -6.12 6.79 -11.85
C GLY A 39 -7.17 7.23 -10.83
N LYS A 40 -6.88 8.35 -10.13
CA LYS A 40 -7.71 8.96 -9.07
C LYS A 40 -7.86 8.11 -7.79
N MET A 41 -7.00 7.11 -7.58
CA MET A 41 -7.00 6.33 -6.33
C MET A 41 -6.54 7.20 -5.16
N SER A 42 -7.35 7.22 -4.10
CA SER A 42 -6.98 7.73 -2.77
C SER A 42 -7.57 6.79 -1.74
N SER A 43 -6.76 6.29 -0.82
CA SER A 43 -7.19 5.31 0.18
C SER A 43 -6.45 5.52 1.49
N GLY A 44 -7.18 5.45 2.60
CA GLY A 44 -6.62 5.45 3.95
C GLY A 44 -6.44 4.02 4.45
N TYR A 45 -5.35 3.79 5.18
CA TYR A 45 -5.00 2.50 5.75
C TYR A 45 -4.58 2.67 7.21
N GLY A 46 -5.05 1.77 8.07
CA GLY A 46 -4.48 1.56 9.39
C GLY A 46 -3.27 0.63 9.28
N VAL A 47 -2.15 1.05 9.83
CA VAL A 47 -0.90 0.29 9.88
C VAL A 47 -0.66 -0.16 11.31
N ILE A 48 -0.39 -1.45 11.47
CA ILE A 48 0.02 -2.06 12.73
C ILE A 48 1.36 -2.73 12.49
N ILE A 49 2.40 -2.32 13.23
CA ILE A 49 3.72 -2.93 13.21
C ILE A 49 3.95 -3.56 14.57
N SER A 50 4.08 -4.89 14.60
CA SER A 50 4.46 -5.63 15.80
C SER A 50 5.98 -5.87 15.79
N ILE A 51 6.66 -5.38 16.81
CA ILE A 51 8.09 -5.54 17.02
C ILE A 51 8.28 -6.51 18.20
N GLU A 52 8.86 -7.66 17.92
CA GLU A 52 9.10 -8.70 18.91
C GLU A 52 10.61 -8.81 19.17
N LYS A 53 11.02 -8.66 20.43
CA LYS A 53 12.41 -8.81 20.88
C LYS A 53 12.47 -9.62 22.17
N GLY A 54 12.66 -10.93 22.03
CA GLY A 54 12.64 -11.86 23.17
C GLY A 54 11.27 -11.84 23.84
N ASP A 55 11.24 -11.58 25.15
CA ASP A 55 9.99 -11.49 25.93
C ASP A 55 9.24 -10.16 25.78
N HIS A 56 9.80 -9.20 25.04
CA HIS A 56 9.19 -7.88 24.85
C HIS A 56 8.46 -7.83 23.51
N LYS A 57 7.17 -7.53 23.53
CA LYS A 57 6.33 -7.26 22.35
C LYS A 57 5.87 -5.81 22.39
N ASN A 58 6.19 -5.06 21.34
CA ASN A 58 5.70 -3.71 21.15
C ASN A 58 4.83 -3.64 19.90
N GLU A 59 3.70 -2.94 20.00
CA GLU A 59 2.80 -2.69 18.88
C GLU A 59 2.75 -1.21 18.56
N LEU A 60 3.01 -0.88 17.30
CA LEU A 60 3.01 0.46 16.77
C LEU A 60 1.81 0.61 15.83
N LYS A 61 0.89 1.53 16.13
CA LYS A 61 -0.33 1.76 15.34
C LYS A 61 -0.35 3.19 14.81
N TYR A 62 -0.61 3.36 13.52
CA TYR A 62 -0.80 4.67 12.90
C TYR A 62 -1.65 4.55 11.62
N GLU A 63 -2.17 5.67 11.13
CA GLU A 63 -2.89 5.76 9.88
C GLU A 63 -2.04 6.42 8.80
N THR A 64 -2.20 5.92 7.58
CA THR A 64 -1.52 6.46 6.40
C THR A 64 -2.51 6.62 5.25
N SER A 65 -2.29 7.64 4.43
CA SER A 65 -3.02 7.82 3.17
C SER A 65 -2.10 7.48 2.00
N VAL A 66 -2.65 6.81 1.00
CA VAL A 66 -1.98 6.51 -0.27
C VAL A 66 -2.77 7.18 -1.38
N ARG A 67 -2.13 8.10 -2.09
CA ARG A 67 -2.75 8.91 -3.13
C ARG A 67 -2.00 8.78 -4.44
N TRP A 68 -2.71 8.47 -5.52
CA TRP A 68 -2.14 8.50 -6.86
C TRP A 68 -1.83 9.94 -7.29
N LEU A 69 -0.62 10.16 -7.81
CA LEU A 69 -0.17 11.46 -8.30
C LEU A 69 -0.28 11.56 -9.82
N LYS A 70 0.41 10.67 -10.53
CA LYS A 70 0.49 10.66 -11.99
C LYS A 70 0.94 9.31 -12.53
N SER A 71 0.83 9.15 -13.84
CA SER A 71 1.36 7.99 -14.58
C SER A 71 2.19 8.50 -15.75
N GLU A 72 3.44 8.08 -15.85
CA GLU A 72 4.40 8.55 -16.86
C GLU A 72 5.43 7.44 -17.13
N ASN A 73 5.90 7.29 -18.38
CA ASN A 73 6.92 6.31 -18.76
C ASN A 73 6.65 4.87 -18.27
N ASN A 74 5.40 4.41 -18.35
CA ASN A 74 4.96 3.09 -17.88
C ASN A 74 5.09 2.87 -16.36
N LEU A 75 5.29 3.92 -15.59
CA LEU A 75 5.28 3.92 -14.13
C LEU A 75 4.06 4.69 -13.60
N HIS A 76 3.59 4.26 -12.44
CA HIS A 76 2.57 4.96 -11.67
C HIS A 76 3.20 5.49 -10.39
N TYR A 77 2.95 6.76 -10.10
CA TYR A 77 3.52 7.46 -8.96
C TYR A 77 2.47 7.66 -7.89
N PHE A 78 2.84 7.40 -6.65
CA PHE A 78 2.00 7.54 -5.48
C PHE A 78 2.69 8.34 -4.40
N GLU A 79 1.88 9.06 -3.64
CA GLU A 79 2.27 9.74 -2.41
C GLU A 79 1.70 8.97 -1.23
N ILE A 80 2.55 8.68 -0.25
CA ILE A 80 2.19 8.05 1.00
C ILE A 80 2.43 9.07 2.10
N ASP A 81 1.39 9.43 2.84
CA ASP A 81 1.47 10.38 3.94
C ASP A 81 0.98 9.75 5.25
N ARG A 82 1.50 10.19 6.39
CA ARG A 82 1.02 9.76 7.72
C ARG A 82 0.00 10.77 8.23
N THR A 83 -1.23 10.30 8.40
CA THR A 83 -2.38 11.18 8.70
C THR A 83 -2.78 11.18 10.17
N SER A 84 -2.26 10.25 10.98
CA SER A 84 -2.53 10.19 12.42
C SER A 84 -1.27 10.33 13.28
N LYS A 85 -1.51 10.51 14.58
CA LYS A 85 -0.50 10.29 15.61
C LYS A 85 -0.12 8.81 15.70
N LEU A 86 1.07 8.56 16.23
CA LEU A 86 1.60 7.23 16.50
C LEU A 86 1.16 6.76 17.89
N TYR A 87 0.66 5.53 17.98
CA TYR A 87 0.32 4.87 19.23
C TYR A 87 1.29 3.71 19.45
N LEU A 88 1.89 3.63 20.64
CA LEU A 88 2.75 2.55 21.06
C LEU A 88 2.05 1.80 22.20
N ASN A 89 1.79 0.50 22.03
CA ASN A 89 1.08 -0.32 23.03
C ASN A 89 -0.25 0.30 23.50
N GLU A 90 -1.00 0.89 22.55
CA GLU A 90 -2.28 1.57 22.78
C GLU A 90 -2.21 2.90 23.54
N GLU A 91 -1.01 3.34 23.94
CA GLU A 91 -0.77 4.64 24.54
C GLU A 91 -0.16 5.63 23.52
N GLU A 92 -0.47 6.92 23.68
CA GLU A 92 0.23 7.96 22.93
C GLU A 92 1.69 8.00 23.40
N VAL A 93 2.63 8.09 22.45
CA VAL A 93 4.07 8.03 22.73
C VAL A 93 4.47 9.13 23.73
N ASN A 94 4.78 8.74 24.96
CA ASN A 94 5.10 9.66 26.06
C ASN A 94 6.59 9.70 26.44
N GLU A 95 7.40 8.74 25.97
CA GLU A 95 8.84 8.73 26.25
C GLU A 95 9.62 9.64 25.29
N ILE A 96 10.60 10.39 25.83
CA ILE A 96 11.37 11.39 25.07
C ILE A 96 12.13 10.74 23.90
N ALA A 97 12.67 9.54 24.07
CA ALA A 97 13.40 8.82 23.03
C ALA A 97 12.46 8.36 21.90
N ASP A 98 11.29 7.84 22.23
CA ASP A 98 10.28 7.43 21.26
C ASP A 98 9.67 8.64 20.55
N MET A 99 9.49 9.77 21.25
CA MET A 99 9.05 11.03 20.64
C MET A 99 10.11 11.57 19.66
N LEU A 100 11.40 11.44 19.98
CA LEU A 100 12.48 11.81 19.06
C LEU A 100 12.47 10.91 17.82
N ALA A 101 12.46 9.59 18.00
CA ALA A 101 12.37 8.64 16.90
C ALA A 101 11.11 8.87 16.04
N TYR A 102 9.98 9.17 16.68
CA TYR A 102 8.74 9.53 16.00
C TYR A 102 8.92 10.78 15.13
N ARG A 103 9.38 11.90 15.70
CA ARG A 103 9.61 13.14 14.97
C ARG A 103 10.59 12.95 13.82
N THR A 104 11.68 12.21 14.04
CA THR A 104 12.64 11.89 12.97
C THR A 104 12.00 11.04 11.88
N SER A 105 11.12 10.10 12.23
CA SER A 105 10.39 9.31 11.23
C SER A 105 9.36 10.12 10.43
N GLN A 106 8.79 11.18 11.02
CA GLN A 106 7.86 12.07 10.32
C GLN A 106 8.55 12.89 9.23
N VAL A 107 9.84 13.22 9.41
CA VAL A 107 10.61 13.97 8.41
C VAL A 107 10.70 13.22 7.09
N LEU A 108 10.59 11.89 7.09
CA LEU A 108 10.62 11.05 5.89
C LEU A 108 9.32 11.09 5.08
N TYR A 109 8.29 11.82 5.52
CA TYR A 109 7.00 11.92 4.85
C TYR A 109 6.74 13.35 4.34
N PRO A 110 5.97 13.52 3.25
CA PRO A 110 5.32 12.46 2.46
C PRO A 110 6.33 11.67 1.62
N LEU A 111 6.16 10.35 1.53
CA LEU A 111 6.97 9.48 0.68
C LEU A 111 6.38 9.42 -0.72
N GLN A 112 7.21 9.57 -1.75
CA GLN A 112 6.80 9.36 -3.13
C GLN A 112 7.39 8.06 -3.65
N ILE A 113 6.54 7.15 -4.12
CA ILE A 113 6.96 5.86 -4.66
C ILE A 113 6.52 5.71 -6.11
N SER A 114 7.27 4.93 -6.87
CA SER A 114 6.89 4.46 -8.20
C SER A 114 6.61 2.96 -8.21
N VAL A 115 5.65 2.56 -9.03
CA VAL A 115 5.34 1.15 -9.32
C VAL A 115 5.20 0.94 -10.82
N ASP A 116 5.40 -0.28 -11.28
CA ASP A 116 5.22 -0.65 -12.68
C ASP A 116 3.73 -0.78 -13.07
N GLN A 117 3.47 -1.08 -14.35
CA GLN A 117 2.13 -1.32 -14.92
C GLN A 117 1.37 -2.50 -14.30
N LYS A 118 1.98 -3.29 -13.41
CA LYS A 118 1.37 -4.40 -12.67
C LYS A 118 1.25 -4.09 -11.18
N GLY A 119 1.65 -2.91 -10.73
CA GLY A 119 1.67 -2.51 -9.33
C GLY A 119 2.88 -3.05 -8.55
N LYS A 120 3.92 -3.57 -9.22
CA LYS A 120 5.15 -3.99 -8.56
C LYS A 120 5.93 -2.75 -8.13
N PHE A 121 6.37 -2.73 -6.87
CA PHE A 121 7.25 -1.70 -6.34
C PHE A 121 8.51 -1.52 -7.20
N ASN A 122 8.83 -0.28 -7.54
CA ASN A 122 10.01 0.09 -8.31
C ASN A 122 11.02 0.86 -7.45
N ALA A 123 10.67 2.06 -6.96
CA ALA A 123 11.58 2.89 -6.17
C ALA A 123 10.86 3.88 -5.25
N VAL A 124 11.61 4.44 -4.29
CA VAL A 124 11.25 5.66 -3.55
C VAL A 124 11.91 6.84 -4.26
N GLU A 125 11.11 7.74 -4.80
CA GLU A 125 11.53 8.79 -5.75
C GLU A 125 12.06 10.05 -5.06
N ASN A 126 11.64 10.32 -3.82
CA ASN A 126 11.98 11.55 -3.11
C ASN A 126 12.98 11.37 -1.96
N ILE A 127 13.74 10.27 -1.94
CA ILE A 127 14.68 9.97 -0.85
C ILE A 127 15.80 11.01 -0.70
N ASP A 128 16.20 11.64 -1.80
CA ASP A 128 17.28 12.62 -1.82
C ASP A 128 16.88 13.98 -1.21
N ILE A 129 15.58 14.27 -1.15
CA ILE A 129 15.06 15.46 -0.46
C ILE A 129 15.39 15.36 1.03
N PHE A 130 15.18 14.19 1.62
CA PHE A 130 15.45 13.96 3.05
C PHE A 130 16.94 13.91 3.40
N LYS A 131 17.83 13.59 2.44
CA LYS A 131 19.28 13.64 2.66
C LYS A 131 19.81 15.08 2.75
N LYS A 132 19.14 16.04 2.11
CA LYS A 132 19.62 17.43 2.00
C LYS A 132 19.34 18.25 3.27
N ASP A 133 18.31 17.89 4.02
CA ASP A 133 17.79 18.70 5.13
C ASP A 133 18.10 18.14 6.54
N GLY A 134 18.78 17.00 6.70
CA GLY A 134 18.85 16.39 8.05
C GLY A 134 19.93 15.35 8.39
N LEU A 135 21.03 15.23 7.65
CA LEU A 135 22.19 14.44 8.08
C LEU A 135 23.50 15.20 7.86
N ARG A 136 23.75 16.17 8.74
CA ARG A 136 25.07 16.66 9.15
C ARG A 136 25.14 16.65 10.66
#